data_AF-A0A7S4QHQ8-F1
#
_entry.id   AF-A0A7S4QHQ8-F1
#
_cell.length_a   1.000
_cell.length_b   1.000
_cell.length_c   1.000
_cell.angle_alpha   90.00
_cell.angle_beta   90.00
_cell.angle_gamma   90.00
#
_symmetry.space_group_name_H-M   'P 1'
#
loop_
_entity.id
_entity.type
_entity.pdbx_description
1 polymer ?
#
loop_
_entity_poly.entity_id
_entity_poly.type
_entity_poly.pdbx_seq_one_letter_code
_entity_poly.pdbx_strand_id
1 'polypeptide(L)'
;RELVVAQRPGAAGVDRGKAAFGPELLCRALCRNFGGREDLLAGALETFGQECFGSPLSEKMLLPVARLVRENLADRHSRHLMLLTSYGAALPLMFSHGLVVHQATPVLVGSAFPEDRHNLYLIQHVNRVKAAMAAGETVVLWNLDNIYESLYDVLNQRYVVRTSGGKTRRSLRLAIGARSQLCPVEDGFRLIVIVEKDHAYEDLDLPLLNRFEKFVMEPRSLLASPEMDVAAQLSEWMTSVVGESGLQDVGTTFCGAHAGLAESLALGQGPAAQATEEEEE
;
A
#
# COMPACT_ATOMS: atom_id res chain seq x y z
N ARG A 1 6.60 -41.63 -5.08
CA ARG A 1 7.78 -41.01 -4.43
C ARG A 1 7.26 -39.91 -3.53
N GLU A 2 7.03 -40.23 -2.27
CA GLU A 2 6.53 -39.31 -1.26
C GLU A 2 7.60 -38.26 -0.94
N LEU A 3 7.19 -37.00 -0.92
CA LEU A 3 8.02 -35.87 -0.50
C LEU A 3 8.06 -35.86 1.03
N VAL A 4 9.16 -36.37 1.59
CA VAL A 4 9.50 -36.22 3.00
C VAL A 4 9.80 -34.75 3.26
N VAL A 5 8.92 -34.09 4.02
CA VAL A 5 9.15 -32.73 4.53
C VAL A 5 10.26 -32.81 5.57
N ALA A 6 11.42 -32.22 5.25
CA ALA A 6 12.53 -32.13 6.18
C ALA A 6 12.17 -31.22 7.37
N GLN A 7 11.98 -31.82 8.55
CA GLN A 7 11.91 -31.10 9.81
C GLN A 7 13.27 -30.43 10.10
N ARG A 8 13.27 -29.13 10.35
CA ARG A 8 14.45 -28.42 10.85
C ARG A 8 14.70 -28.77 12.32
N PRO A 9 15.95 -28.97 12.75
CA PRO A 9 16.28 -29.29 14.14
C PRO A 9 15.99 -28.11 15.06
N GLY A 10 15.52 -28.42 16.26
CA GLY A 10 15.09 -27.47 17.28
C GLY A 10 16.18 -26.48 17.68
N ALA A 11 15.88 -25.19 17.55
CA ALA A 11 16.63 -24.13 18.21
C ALA A 11 16.05 -23.96 19.62
N ALA A 12 16.88 -24.27 20.61
CA ALA A 12 16.59 -24.09 22.02
C ALA A 12 16.34 -22.61 22.37
N GLY A 13 15.29 -22.38 23.16
CA GLY A 13 15.17 -21.33 24.17
C GLY A 13 15.52 -19.90 23.76
N VAL A 14 14.58 -19.22 23.10
CA VAL A 14 14.39 -17.79 23.33
C VAL A 14 12.96 -17.62 23.83
N ASP A 15 12.83 -17.36 25.12
CA ASP A 15 11.56 -17.06 25.78
C ASP A 15 11.12 -15.65 25.33
N ARG A 16 10.56 -15.57 24.11
CA ARG A 16 9.78 -14.42 23.66
C ARG A 16 8.37 -14.69 24.17
N GLY A 17 7.88 -13.90 25.12
CA GLY A 17 6.54 -14.02 25.68
C GLY A 17 5.53 -14.36 24.59
N LYS A 18 5.04 -15.60 24.60
CA LYS A 18 4.17 -16.13 23.55
C LYS A 18 2.85 -15.37 23.65
N ALA A 19 2.67 -14.36 22.80
CA ALA A 19 1.34 -13.93 22.44
C ALA A 19 0.59 -15.18 21.97
N ALA A 20 -0.44 -15.59 22.73
CA ALA A 20 -1.25 -16.73 22.36
C ALA A 20 -1.89 -16.45 20.99
N PHE A 21 -1.96 -17.46 20.13
CA PHE A 21 -2.68 -17.34 18.88
C PHE A 21 -4.16 -17.07 19.20
N GLY A 22 -4.67 -15.94 18.72
CA GLY A 22 -6.03 -15.48 19.03
C GLY A 22 -6.69 -14.81 17.82
N PRO A 23 -8.02 -14.57 17.90
CA PRO A 23 -8.81 -14.02 16.80
C PRO A 23 -8.26 -12.69 16.26
N GLU A 24 -7.76 -11.81 17.12
CA GLU A 24 -7.21 -10.50 16.76
C GLU A 24 -5.91 -10.64 15.98
N LEU A 25 -5.05 -11.58 16.38
CA LEU A 25 -3.79 -11.84 15.67
C LEU A 25 -4.08 -12.42 14.28
N LEU A 26 -5.04 -13.35 14.18
CA LEU A 26 -5.47 -13.91 12.91
C LEU A 26 -6.09 -12.84 12.01
N CYS A 27 -7.02 -12.03 12.52
CA CYS A 27 -7.64 -10.94 11.78
C CYS A 27 -6.61 -9.96 11.23
N ARG A 28 -5.66 -9.53 12.08
CA ARG A 28 -4.55 -8.66 11.67
C ARG A 28 -3.71 -9.30 10.56
N ALA A 29 -3.39 -10.59 10.67
CA ALA A 29 -2.63 -11.30 9.65
C ALA A 29 -3.42 -11.40 8.33
N LEU A 30 -4.72 -11.64 8.39
CA LEU A 30 -5.59 -11.69 7.21
C LEU A 30 -5.72 -10.32 6.55
N CYS A 31 -5.92 -9.25 7.31
CA CYS A 31 -5.94 -7.87 6.80
C CYS A 31 -4.64 -7.55 6.02
N ARG A 32 -3.48 -7.87 6.60
CA ARG A 32 -2.18 -7.64 5.96
C ARG A 32 -1.98 -8.47 4.69
N ASN A 33 -2.53 -9.68 4.60
CA ASN A 33 -2.26 -10.56 3.46
C ASN A 33 -3.32 -10.51 2.35
N PHE A 34 -4.57 -10.18 2.69
CA PHE A 34 -5.73 -10.19 1.80
C PHE A 34 -6.37 -8.80 1.59
N GLY A 35 -5.89 -7.75 2.25
CA GLY A 35 -6.46 -6.40 2.23
C GLY A 35 -6.44 -5.66 0.88
N GLY A 36 -5.92 -6.27 -0.18
CA GLY A 36 -6.01 -5.72 -1.54
C GLY A 36 -7.39 -5.89 -2.17
N ARG A 37 -8.14 -6.93 -1.77
CA ARG A 37 -9.45 -7.23 -2.36
C ARG A 37 -10.47 -7.54 -1.28
N GLU A 38 -11.55 -6.77 -1.24
CA GLU A 38 -12.56 -6.81 -0.19
C GLU A 38 -13.31 -8.15 -0.13
N ASP A 39 -13.69 -8.70 -1.29
CA ASP A 39 -14.34 -10.01 -1.41
C ASP A 39 -13.46 -11.16 -0.90
N LEU A 40 -12.17 -11.15 -1.26
CA LEU A 40 -11.20 -12.16 -0.80
C LEU A 40 -10.93 -12.03 0.70
N LEU A 41 -10.85 -10.80 1.22
CA LEU A 41 -10.68 -10.58 2.66
C LEU A 41 -11.90 -11.07 3.43
N ALA A 42 -13.12 -10.75 2.98
CA ALA A 42 -14.37 -11.21 3.60
C ALA A 42 -14.43 -12.74 3.64
N GLY A 43 -14.18 -13.41 2.50
CA GLY A 43 -14.15 -14.87 2.44
C GLY A 43 -13.05 -15.49 3.31
N ALA A 44 -11.90 -14.82 3.44
CA ALA A 44 -10.84 -15.28 4.32
C ALA A 44 -11.21 -15.14 5.81
N LEU A 45 -11.83 -14.03 6.21
CA LEU A 45 -12.28 -13.83 7.61
C LEU A 45 -13.34 -14.86 8.01
N GLU A 46 -14.24 -15.20 7.10
CA GLU A 46 -15.24 -16.24 7.30
C GLU A 46 -14.57 -17.62 7.40
N THR A 47 -13.82 -18.02 6.38
CA THR A 47 -13.22 -19.36 6.29
C THR A 47 -12.24 -19.62 7.43
N PHE A 48 -11.26 -18.73 7.63
CA PHE A 48 -10.25 -18.94 8.66
C PHE A 48 -10.81 -18.74 10.07
N GLY A 49 -11.79 -17.85 10.26
CA GLY A 49 -12.49 -17.71 11.53
C GLY A 49 -13.23 -19.00 11.91
N GLN A 50 -14.02 -19.53 10.97
CA GLN A 50 -14.79 -20.75 11.17
C GLN A 50 -13.88 -21.94 11.50
N GLU A 51 -12.79 -22.14 10.74
CA GLU A 51 -11.88 -23.26 10.93
C GLU A 51 -11.01 -23.15 12.20
N CYS A 52 -10.60 -21.94 12.60
CA CYS A 52 -9.72 -21.75 13.76
C CYS A 52 -10.47 -21.58 15.09
N PHE A 53 -11.67 -20.97 15.07
CA PHE A 53 -12.39 -20.54 16.27
C PHE A 53 -13.87 -20.95 16.29
N GLY A 54 -14.35 -21.67 15.27
CA GLY A 54 -15.74 -22.13 15.20
C GLY A 54 -16.77 -21.04 14.90
N SER A 55 -16.32 -19.82 14.58
CA SER A 55 -17.18 -18.70 14.18
C SER A 55 -16.43 -17.72 13.28
N PRO A 56 -17.12 -17.04 12.34
CA PRO A 56 -16.50 -16.00 11.51
C PRO A 56 -15.87 -14.88 12.35
N LEU A 57 -14.76 -14.33 11.88
CA LEU A 57 -14.15 -13.16 12.52
C LEU A 57 -15.02 -11.92 12.29
N SER A 58 -15.22 -11.12 13.34
CA SER A 58 -16.06 -9.92 13.26
C SER A 58 -15.38 -8.80 12.47
N GLU A 59 -16.14 -8.11 11.61
CA GLU A 59 -15.68 -6.89 10.93
C GLU A 59 -15.25 -5.79 11.91
N LYS A 60 -15.79 -5.78 13.13
CA LYS A 60 -15.38 -4.82 14.19
C LYS A 60 -13.91 -4.97 14.60
N MET A 61 -13.29 -6.10 14.27
CA MET A 61 -11.88 -6.38 14.53
C MET A 61 -10.97 -5.88 13.40
N LEU A 62 -11.53 -5.40 12.28
CA LEU A 62 -10.75 -4.86 11.18
C LEU A 62 -9.96 -3.64 11.63
N LEU A 63 -8.70 -3.60 11.21
CA LEU A 63 -7.83 -2.49 11.50
C LEU A 63 -8.00 -1.41 10.41
N PRO A 64 -8.03 -0.12 10.78
CA PRO A 64 -8.02 0.95 9.79
C PRO A 64 -6.84 0.83 8.84
N VAL A 65 -7.04 1.13 7.55
CA VAL A 65 -5.98 1.02 6.53
C VAL A 65 -4.75 1.84 6.90
N ALA A 66 -4.94 3.05 7.43
CA ALA A 66 -3.86 3.90 7.94
C ALA A 66 -2.98 3.18 8.98
N ARG A 67 -3.57 2.35 9.85
CA ARG A 67 -2.83 1.55 10.83
C ARG A 67 -2.08 0.41 10.16
N LEU A 68 -2.71 -0.31 9.24
CA LEU A 68 -2.07 -1.39 8.48
C LEU A 68 -0.85 -0.90 7.68
N VAL A 69 -0.96 0.27 7.05
CA VAL A 69 0.15 0.93 6.34
C VAL A 69 1.29 1.27 7.29
N ARG A 70 1.02 1.91 8.43
CA ARG A 70 2.05 2.22 9.44
C ARG A 70 2.75 0.96 9.96
N GLU A 71 1.99 -0.10 10.20
CA GLU A 71 2.53 -1.37 10.64
C GLU A 71 3.42 -2.02 9.57
N ASN A 72 3.04 -1.96 8.28
CA ASN A 72 3.87 -2.45 7.19
C ASN A 72 5.19 -1.66 7.09
N LEU A 73 5.12 -0.33 7.17
CA LEU A 73 6.29 0.56 7.06
C LEU A 73 7.28 0.36 8.22
N ALA A 74 6.78 0.09 9.42
CA ALA A 74 7.60 -0.20 10.61
C ALA A 74 8.18 -1.62 10.61
N ASP A 75 7.53 -2.58 9.94
CA ASP A 75 7.93 -3.98 9.91
C ASP A 75 9.03 -4.24 8.88
N ARG A 76 10.28 -4.40 9.37
CA ARG A 76 11.47 -4.62 8.54
C ARG A 76 11.43 -5.88 7.68
N HIS A 77 10.55 -6.84 7.99
CA HIS A 77 10.42 -8.10 7.27
C HIS A 77 9.19 -8.15 6.37
N SER A 78 8.34 -7.13 6.40
CA SER A 78 7.17 -7.06 5.53
C SER A 78 7.55 -6.93 4.07
N ARG A 79 6.66 -7.37 3.17
CA ARG A 79 6.74 -7.06 1.75
C ARG A 79 6.66 -5.55 1.54
N HIS A 80 7.17 -5.09 0.40
CA HIS A 80 6.91 -3.74 -0.05
C HIS A 80 5.40 -3.50 -0.22
N LEU A 81 5.00 -2.24 -0.15
CA LEU A 81 3.60 -1.86 -0.09
C LEU A 81 3.08 -1.50 -1.48
N MET A 82 1.87 -1.95 -1.78
CA MET A 82 1.09 -1.48 -2.92
C MET A 82 -0.23 -0.89 -2.40
N LEU A 83 -0.43 0.40 -2.64
CA LEU A 83 -1.66 1.11 -2.36
C LEU A 83 -2.52 1.13 -3.63
N LEU A 84 -3.65 0.43 -3.56
CA LEU A 84 -4.64 0.41 -4.61
C LEU A 84 -5.55 1.62 -4.43
N THR A 85 -5.63 2.46 -5.43
CA THR A 85 -6.41 3.70 -5.37
C THR A 85 -7.49 3.73 -6.43
N SER A 86 -8.46 4.61 -6.23
CA SER A 86 -9.43 5.00 -7.24
C SER A 86 -9.34 6.51 -7.40
N TYR A 87 -9.30 6.97 -8.64
CA TYR A 87 -9.29 8.40 -8.99
C TYR A 87 -8.08 9.17 -8.42
N GLY A 88 -6.93 8.51 -8.24
CA GLY A 88 -5.70 9.16 -7.78
C GLY A 88 -5.69 9.63 -6.33
N ALA A 89 -6.64 9.22 -5.48
CA ALA A 89 -6.80 9.74 -4.12
C ALA A 89 -5.68 9.31 -3.15
N ALA A 90 -5.02 8.17 -3.37
CA ALA A 90 -4.13 7.58 -2.36
C ALA A 90 -2.89 8.43 -2.05
N LEU A 91 -2.32 9.13 -3.03
CA LEU A 91 -1.11 9.94 -2.81
C LEU A 91 -1.40 11.12 -1.87
N PRO A 92 -2.42 11.99 -2.15
CA PRO A 92 -2.85 13.01 -1.19
C PRO A 92 -3.24 12.45 0.18
N LEU A 93 -4.03 11.37 0.20
CA LEU A 93 -4.51 10.76 1.45
C LEU A 93 -3.36 10.24 2.32
N MET A 94 -2.34 9.64 1.69
CA MET A 94 -1.16 9.12 2.38
C MET A 94 -0.38 10.26 3.07
N PHE A 95 -0.25 11.42 2.42
CA PHE A 95 0.41 12.58 3.00
C PHE A 95 -0.44 13.26 4.07
N SER A 96 -1.73 13.50 3.82
CA SER A 96 -2.62 14.16 4.78
C SER A 96 -2.78 13.38 6.09
N HIS A 97 -2.67 12.05 6.03
CA HIS A 97 -2.71 11.19 7.22
C HIS A 97 -1.34 10.97 7.87
N GLY A 98 -0.30 11.67 7.42
CA GLY A 98 1.06 11.59 7.95
C GLY A 98 1.62 10.16 7.91
N LEU A 99 1.24 9.37 6.90
CA LEU A 99 1.77 8.00 6.76
C LEU A 99 3.24 8.02 6.34
N VAL A 100 3.62 9.05 5.59
CA VAL A 100 4.99 9.39 5.24
C VAL A 100 5.15 10.91 5.25
N VAL A 101 6.37 11.39 5.45
CA VAL A 101 6.68 12.83 5.46
C VAL A 101 6.91 13.31 4.03
N HIS A 102 6.12 14.29 3.57
CA HIS A 102 6.14 14.78 2.19
C HIS A 102 7.54 15.23 1.74
N GLN A 103 8.23 16.03 2.56
CA GLN A 103 9.54 16.59 2.23
C GLN A 103 10.67 15.55 2.25
N ALA A 104 10.50 14.44 2.98
CA ALA A 104 11.52 13.40 3.15
C ALA A 104 11.29 12.18 2.24
N THR A 105 10.18 12.12 1.51
CA THR A 105 9.78 10.94 0.73
C THR A 105 9.83 11.24 -0.76
N PRO A 106 10.85 10.77 -1.49
CA PRO A 106 10.89 10.93 -2.94
C PRO A 106 9.70 10.24 -3.62
N VAL A 107 8.94 11.01 -4.40
CA VAL A 107 7.89 10.50 -5.29
C VAL A 107 8.42 10.43 -6.72
N LEU A 108 8.40 9.24 -7.30
CA LEU A 108 8.78 8.96 -8.68
C LEU A 108 7.51 8.72 -9.49
N VAL A 109 7.21 9.64 -10.40
CA VAL A 109 5.99 9.60 -11.21
C VAL A 109 6.31 9.04 -12.59
N GLY A 110 5.51 8.11 -13.09
CA GLY A 110 5.59 7.70 -14.49
C GLY A 110 5.00 8.74 -15.41
N SER A 111 5.74 9.05 -16.48
CA SER A 111 5.25 9.97 -17.49
C SER A 111 4.32 9.24 -18.46
N ALA A 112 3.15 9.83 -18.71
CA ALA A 112 2.24 9.40 -19.76
C ALA A 112 2.63 9.97 -21.14
N PHE A 113 3.60 10.89 -21.20
CA PHE A 113 4.00 11.53 -22.45
C PHE A 113 4.78 10.54 -23.34
N PRO A 114 4.41 10.38 -24.62
CA PRO A 114 5.08 9.46 -25.54
C PRO A 114 6.58 9.72 -25.68
N GLU A 115 6.98 10.98 -25.56
CA GLU A 115 8.37 11.44 -25.67
C GLU A 115 9.22 11.07 -24.44
N ASP A 116 8.62 10.70 -23.31
CA ASP A 116 9.34 10.31 -22.10
C ASP A 116 9.56 8.79 -21.99
N ARG A 117 9.16 8.03 -23.01
CA ARG A 117 9.33 6.56 -23.06
C ARG A 117 10.77 6.10 -23.33
N HIS A 118 11.74 7.01 -23.24
CA HIS A 118 13.15 6.70 -23.47
C HIS A 118 13.75 5.93 -22.29
N ASN A 119 14.62 4.96 -22.60
CA ASN A 119 15.37 4.17 -21.60
C ASN A 119 16.11 5.03 -20.56
N LEU A 120 16.50 6.26 -20.91
CA LEU A 120 17.17 7.18 -20.00
C LEU A 120 16.27 7.57 -18.81
N TYR A 121 14.98 7.81 -19.05
CA TYR A 121 14.01 8.18 -18.02
C TYR A 121 13.87 7.07 -16.97
N LEU A 122 13.72 5.83 -17.45
CA LEU A 122 13.68 4.64 -16.60
C LEU A 122 14.99 4.48 -15.81
N ILE A 123 16.16 4.63 -16.45
CA ILE A 123 17.46 4.56 -15.78
C ILE A 123 17.59 5.61 -14.68
N GLN A 124 17.08 6.83 -14.89
CA GLN A 124 17.08 7.89 -13.86
C GLN A 124 16.24 7.48 -12.65
N HIS A 125 15.03 6.96 -12.85
CA HIS A 125 14.18 6.48 -11.76
C HIS A 125 14.79 5.31 -11.01
N VAL A 126 15.35 4.32 -11.71
CA VAL A 126 16.06 3.20 -11.07
C VAL A 126 17.25 3.70 -10.25
N ASN A 127 17.97 4.72 -10.71
CA ASN A 127 19.06 5.33 -9.94
C ASN A 127 18.56 6.08 -8.70
N ARG A 128 17.38 6.72 -8.75
CA ARG A 128 16.75 7.33 -7.56
C ARG A 128 16.35 6.25 -6.54
N VAL A 129 15.78 5.13 -6.99
CA VAL A 129 15.49 3.98 -6.12
C VAL A 129 16.79 3.42 -5.51
N LYS A 130 17.85 3.27 -6.31
CA LYS A 130 19.17 2.84 -5.83
C LYS A 130 19.73 3.77 -4.75
N ALA A 131 19.55 5.08 -4.88
CA ALA A 131 19.98 6.04 -3.88
C ALA A 131 19.17 5.89 -2.58
N ALA A 132 17.84 5.79 -2.67
CA ALA A 132 16.97 5.53 -1.52
C ALA A 132 17.31 4.21 -0.81
N MET A 133 17.63 3.15 -1.56
CA MET A 133 18.11 1.87 -1.01
C MET A 133 19.39 2.02 -0.17
N ALA A 134 20.32 2.84 -0.65
CA ALA A 134 21.57 3.11 0.06
C ALA A 134 21.41 4.03 1.27
N ALA A 135 20.40 4.91 1.26
CA ALA A 135 20.07 5.80 2.38
C ALA A 135 19.15 5.15 3.43
N GLY A 136 18.43 4.07 3.06
CA GLY A 136 17.43 3.44 3.91
C GLY A 136 16.12 4.22 3.97
N GLU A 137 15.82 4.98 2.92
CA GLU A 137 14.64 5.85 2.83
C GLU A 137 13.45 5.14 2.18
N THR A 138 12.25 5.63 2.46
CA THR A 138 11.04 5.21 1.75
C THR A 138 10.94 5.94 0.42
N VAL A 139 10.65 5.25 -0.67
CA VAL A 139 10.37 5.85 -1.99
C VAL A 139 8.99 5.45 -2.48
N VAL A 140 8.27 6.41 -3.05
CA VAL A 140 6.93 6.22 -3.61
C VAL A 140 7.03 6.17 -5.13
N LEU A 141 6.48 5.13 -5.73
CA LEU A 141 6.30 5.00 -7.18
C LEU A 141 4.83 5.24 -7.50
N TRP A 142 4.55 6.17 -8.40
CA TRP A 142 3.18 6.46 -8.82
C TRP A 142 3.08 6.31 -10.34
N ASN A 143 2.21 5.40 -10.78
CA ASN A 143 1.93 5.14 -12.21
C ASN A 143 3.20 4.85 -13.05
N LEU A 144 4.14 4.05 -12.51
CA LEU A 144 5.48 3.83 -13.09
C LEU A 144 5.72 2.34 -13.40
N ASP A 145 4.88 1.72 -14.23
CA ASP A 145 4.88 0.25 -14.37
C ASP A 145 6.12 -0.31 -15.07
N ASN A 146 6.71 0.49 -15.96
CA ASN A 146 7.93 0.12 -16.68
C ASN A 146 9.15 -0.09 -15.77
N ILE A 147 9.10 0.31 -14.49
CA ILE A 147 10.20 0.11 -13.54
C ILE A 147 10.21 -1.28 -12.91
N TYR A 148 9.08 -2.00 -12.90
CA TYR A 148 8.95 -3.24 -12.12
C TYR A 148 9.94 -4.32 -12.56
N GLU A 149 10.22 -4.43 -13.87
CA GLU A 149 11.23 -5.35 -14.40
C GLU A 149 12.61 -5.07 -13.80
N SER A 150 12.97 -3.78 -13.67
CA SER A 150 14.25 -3.36 -13.11
C SER A 150 14.38 -3.62 -11.61
N LEU A 151 13.24 -3.66 -10.91
CA LEU A 151 13.15 -3.87 -9.46
C LEU A 151 12.83 -5.32 -9.07
N TYR A 152 12.88 -6.26 -10.01
CA TYR A 152 12.44 -7.64 -9.77
C TYR A 152 13.05 -8.29 -8.51
N ASP A 153 14.38 -8.23 -8.33
CA ASP A 153 15.02 -8.80 -7.14
C ASP A 153 14.70 -8.02 -5.86
N VAL A 154 14.43 -6.71 -5.96
CA VAL A 154 13.98 -5.87 -4.84
C VAL A 154 12.61 -6.30 -4.35
N LEU A 155 11.66 -6.46 -5.27
CA LEU A 155 10.30 -6.90 -4.96
C LEU A 155 10.26 -8.33 -4.41
N ASN A 156 11.14 -9.21 -4.90
CA ASN A 156 11.30 -10.56 -4.35
C ASN A 156 12.13 -10.61 -3.06
N GLN A 157 12.68 -9.48 -2.59
CA GLN A 157 13.52 -9.41 -1.40
C GLN A 157 14.68 -10.42 -1.43
N ARG A 158 15.28 -10.63 -2.62
CA ARG A 158 16.34 -11.63 -2.86
C ARG A 158 17.72 -11.15 -2.41
N TYR A 159 17.87 -10.87 -1.11
CA TYR A 159 19.09 -10.30 -0.55
C TYR A 159 20.30 -11.23 -0.67
N VAL A 160 21.43 -10.67 -1.08
CA VAL A 160 22.77 -11.25 -0.91
C VAL A 160 23.36 -10.68 0.39
N VAL A 161 23.50 -11.53 1.39
CA VAL A 161 24.08 -11.16 2.69
C VAL A 161 25.56 -11.53 2.71
N ARG A 162 26.42 -10.57 3.04
CA ARG A 162 27.86 -10.81 3.23
C ARG A 162 28.30 -10.28 4.57
N THR A 163 29.00 -11.11 5.33
CA THR A 163 29.59 -10.72 6.61
C THR A 163 31.10 -10.71 6.46
N SER A 164 31.72 -9.55 6.72
CA SER A 164 33.17 -9.39 6.70
C SER A 164 33.60 -8.46 7.83
N GLY A 165 34.61 -8.85 8.60
CA GLY A 165 35.13 -8.06 9.72
C GLY A 165 34.06 -7.71 10.78
N GLY A 166 33.12 -8.63 11.05
CA GLY A 166 32.02 -8.41 12.01
C GLY A 166 30.88 -7.52 11.52
N LYS A 167 30.98 -6.93 10.31
CA LYS A 167 29.90 -6.14 9.70
C LYS A 167 29.13 -6.99 8.69
N THR A 168 27.82 -7.04 8.85
CA THR A 168 26.90 -7.69 7.91
C THR A 168 26.34 -6.64 6.96
N ARG A 169 26.51 -6.84 5.65
CA ARG A 169 25.92 -5.99 4.61
C ARG A 169 24.92 -6.79 3.81
N ARG A 170 23.77 -6.17 3.53
CA ARG A 170 22.77 -6.69 2.63
C ARG A 170 22.85 -5.95 1.30
N SER A 171 22.67 -6.68 0.22
CA SER A 171 22.67 -6.10 -1.11
C SER A 171 21.65 -6.80 -2.00
N LEU A 172 21.08 -6.06 -2.93
CA LEU A 172 20.14 -6.54 -3.92
C LEU A 172 20.66 -6.25 -5.32
N ARG A 173 20.16 -7.01 -6.29
CA ARG A 173 20.51 -6.84 -7.68
C ARG A 173 19.49 -5.91 -8.34
N LEU A 174 19.97 -4.88 -9.04
CA LEU A 174 19.14 -3.96 -9.83
C LEU A 174 19.51 -4.08 -11.31
N ALA A 175 18.51 -4.11 -12.19
CA ALA A 175 18.77 -3.94 -13.62
C ALA A 175 18.81 -2.43 -13.94
N ILE A 176 19.92 -1.96 -14.47
CA ILE A 176 20.16 -0.56 -14.84
C ILE A 176 20.57 -0.56 -16.31
N GLY A 177 19.61 -0.25 -17.19
CA GLY A 177 19.77 -0.46 -18.64
C GLY A 177 20.08 -1.92 -18.94
N ALA A 178 21.10 -2.18 -19.75
CA ALA A 178 21.49 -3.54 -20.14
C ALA A 178 22.34 -4.29 -19.09
N ARG A 179 22.60 -3.70 -17.92
CA ARG A 179 23.50 -4.27 -16.91
C ARG A 179 22.77 -4.53 -15.61
N SER A 180 23.22 -5.55 -14.90
CA SER A 180 22.72 -5.89 -13.57
C SER A 180 23.79 -5.63 -12.51
N GLN A 181 23.51 -4.75 -11.56
CA GLN A 181 24.45 -4.32 -10.52
C GLN A 181 24.01 -4.79 -9.14
N LEU A 182 24.96 -5.22 -8.31
CA LEU A 182 24.72 -5.45 -6.88
C LEU A 182 24.80 -4.11 -6.12
N CYS A 183 23.73 -3.73 -5.43
CA CYS A 183 23.59 -2.47 -4.72
C CYS A 183 23.33 -2.73 -3.23
N PRO A 184 24.00 -2.01 -2.31
CA PRO A 184 23.74 -2.11 -0.88
C PRO A 184 22.31 -1.67 -0.56
N VAL A 185 21.73 -2.27 0.48
CA VAL A 185 20.38 -1.93 0.96
C VAL A 185 20.42 -1.79 2.47
N GLU A 186 20.05 -0.61 2.93
CA GLU A 186 19.92 -0.31 4.35
C GLU A 186 18.60 -0.85 4.92
N ASP A 187 18.61 -1.12 6.23
CA ASP A 187 17.51 -1.73 6.98
C ASP A 187 16.17 -0.99 6.87
N GLY A 188 16.22 0.33 6.69
CA GLY A 188 15.05 1.20 6.65
C GLY A 188 14.35 1.29 5.28
N PHE A 189 14.98 0.80 4.22
CA PHE A 189 14.47 1.01 2.86
C PHE A 189 13.08 0.39 2.67
N ARG A 190 12.14 1.22 2.17
CA ARG A 190 10.77 0.82 1.84
C ARG A 190 10.40 1.33 0.46
N LEU A 191 9.57 0.56 -0.22
CA LEU A 191 8.99 0.89 -1.50
C LEU A 191 7.47 0.90 -1.30
N ILE A 192 6.84 2.01 -1.67
CA ILE A 192 5.39 2.15 -1.79
C ILE A 192 5.08 2.32 -3.27
N VAL A 193 4.17 1.52 -3.80
CA VAL A 193 3.68 1.64 -5.17
C VAL A 193 2.22 2.04 -5.12
N ILE A 194 1.85 3.11 -5.82
CA ILE A 194 0.46 3.57 -5.94
C ILE A 194 -0.02 3.26 -7.35
N VAL A 195 -1.09 2.46 -7.42
CA VAL A 195 -1.66 1.96 -8.67
C VAL A 195 -3.18 2.11 -8.63
N GLU A 196 -3.79 2.50 -9.74
CA GLU A 196 -5.25 2.44 -9.89
C GLU A 196 -5.74 0.99 -9.76
N LYS A 197 -6.84 0.79 -9.03
CA LYS A 197 -7.36 -0.54 -8.67
C LYS A 197 -7.68 -1.38 -9.90
N ASP A 198 -8.32 -0.77 -10.90
CA ASP A 198 -8.69 -1.46 -12.14
C ASP A 198 -7.45 -1.88 -12.92
N HIS A 199 -6.50 -0.95 -13.12
CA HIS A 199 -5.21 -1.25 -13.75
C HIS A 199 -4.45 -2.39 -13.04
N ALA A 200 -4.42 -2.37 -11.71
CA ALA A 200 -3.73 -3.38 -10.93
C ALA A 200 -4.32 -4.79 -11.12
N TYR A 201 -5.62 -4.92 -11.40
CA TYR A 201 -6.27 -6.22 -11.53
C TYR A 201 -6.55 -6.66 -12.97
N GLU A 202 -6.59 -5.73 -13.92
CA GLU A 202 -6.85 -5.99 -15.34
C GLU A 202 -5.56 -6.10 -16.16
N ASP A 203 -4.53 -5.31 -15.83
CA ASP A 203 -3.32 -5.19 -16.67
C ASP A 203 -2.06 -5.79 -16.03
N LEU A 204 -1.93 -5.73 -14.70
CA LEU A 204 -0.74 -6.26 -14.01
C LEU A 204 -0.82 -7.77 -13.78
N ASP A 205 0.34 -8.43 -13.85
CA ASP A 205 0.42 -9.87 -13.68
C ASP A 205 0.29 -10.29 -12.20
N LEU A 206 -0.50 -11.35 -11.96
CA LEU A 206 -0.70 -11.89 -10.61
C LEU A 206 0.62 -12.20 -9.85
N PRO A 207 1.69 -12.75 -10.50
CA PRO A 207 2.98 -12.94 -9.84
C PRO A 207 3.61 -11.65 -9.30
N LEU A 208 3.48 -10.52 -10.00
CA LEU A 208 3.92 -9.21 -9.49
C LEU A 208 3.08 -8.79 -8.29
N LEU A 209 1.75 -8.82 -8.40
CA LEU A 209 0.85 -8.43 -7.32
C LEU A 209 1.12 -9.22 -6.03
N ASN A 210 1.49 -10.49 -6.14
CA ASN A 210 1.81 -11.36 -4.99
C ASN A 210 3.08 -10.97 -4.23
N ARG A 211 3.97 -10.17 -4.83
CA ARG A 211 5.19 -9.65 -4.18
C ARG A 211 4.93 -8.47 -3.24
N PHE A 212 3.72 -7.90 -3.27
CA PHE A 212 3.33 -6.78 -2.44
C PHE A 212 2.36 -7.17 -1.33
N GLU A 213 2.51 -6.49 -0.19
CA GLU A 213 1.40 -6.29 0.75
C GLU A 213 0.49 -5.23 0.13
N LYS A 214 -0.81 -5.53 -0.03
CA LYS A 214 -1.74 -4.67 -0.78
C LYS A 214 -2.82 -4.13 0.14
N PHE A 215 -3.10 -2.83 0.05
CA PHE A 215 -4.22 -2.20 0.73
C PHE A 215 -4.97 -1.28 -0.22
N VAL A 216 -6.30 -1.32 -0.15
CA VAL A 216 -7.15 -0.32 -0.80
C VAL A 216 -7.09 0.97 0.02
N MET A 217 -6.68 2.06 -0.62
CA MET A 217 -6.62 3.40 -0.04
C MET A 217 -7.46 4.35 -0.89
N GLU A 218 -8.68 4.53 -0.43
CA GLU A 218 -9.69 5.42 -0.98
C GLU A 218 -10.26 6.28 0.15
N PRO A 219 -10.93 7.40 -0.15
CA PRO A 219 -11.51 8.27 0.86
C PRO A 219 -12.36 7.51 1.89
N ARG A 220 -13.24 6.62 1.43
CA ARG A 220 -14.08 5.77 2.28
C ARG A 220 -13.29 4.90 3.27
N SER A 221 -12.08 4.47 2.90
CA SER A 221 -11.24 3.57 3.71
C SER A 221 -10.60 4.27 4.92
N LEU A 222 -10.71 5.61 4.99
CA LEU A 222 -10.08 6.45 6.01
C LEU A 222 -11.09 7.23 6.86
N LEU A 223 -12.38 7.21 6.51
CA LEU A 223 -13.44 7.83 7.31
C LEU A 223 -13.55 7.14 8.68
N ALA A 224 -13.70 7.92 9.75
CA ALA A 224 -14.24 7.40 11.01
C ALA A 224 -15.77 7.52 11.01
N SER A 225 -16.42 6.99 12.05
CA SER A 225 -17.89 6.91 12.09
C SER A 225 -18.59 8.26 11.88
N PRO A 226 -18.16 9.39 12.49
CA PRO A 226 -18.80 10.68 12.27
C PRO A 226 -18.67 11.18 10.83
N GLU A 227 -17.50 11.03 10.21
CA GLU A 227 -17.28 11.44 8.82
C GLU A 227 -18.06 10.56 7.84
N MET A 228 -18.32 9.29 8.20
CA MET A 228 -19.19 8.39 7.44
C MET A 228 -20.65 8.88 7.45
N ASP A 229 -21.15 9.38 8.57
CA ASP A 229 -22.49 9.98 8.66
C ASP A 229 -22.58 11.27 7.83
N VAL A 230 -21.53 12.09 7.84
CA VAL A 230 -21.44 13.30 7.00
C VAL A 230 -21.43 12.93 5.52
N ALA A 231 -20.64 11.92 5.11
CA ALA A 231 -20.59 11.45 3.73
C ALA A 231 -21.96 10.92 3.26
N ALA A 232 -22.70 10.22 4.13
CA ALA A 232 -24.05 9.77 3.82
C ALA A 232 -25.01 10.95 3.59
N GLN A 233 -25.00 11.95 4.48
CA GLN A 233 -25.81 13.16 4.34
C GLN A 233 -25.46 13.95 3.08
N LEU A 234 -24.18 14.08 2.74
CA LEU A 234 -23.72 14.72 1.51
C LEU A 234 -24.22 13.97 0.27
N SER A 235 -24.20 12.63 0.29
CA SER A 235 -24.69 11.81 -0.82
C SER A 235 -26.21 11.98 -1.04
N GLU A 236 -26.98 12.00 0.06
CA GLU A 236 -28.41 12.28 0.02
C GLU A 236 -28.70 13.69 -0.51
N TRP A 237 -27.97 14.69 -0.02
CA TRP A 237 -28.09 16.07 -0.47
C TRP A 237 -27.77 16.22 -1.96
N MET A 238 -26.66 15.64 -2.44
CA MET A 238 -26.31 15.64 -3.86
C MET A 238 -27.42 15.02 -4.72
N THR A 239 -28.05 13.94 -4.23
CA THR A 239 -29.17 13.28 -4.93
C THR A 239 -30.39 14.20 -5.01
N SER A 240 -30.71 14.95 -3.95
CA SER A 240 -31.80 15.96 -3.98
C SER A 240 -31.52 17.05 -5.02
N VAL A 241 -30.29 17.57 -5.06
CA VAL A 241 -29.90 18.61 -6.02
C VAL A 241 -30.03 18.11 -7.46
N VAL A 242 -29.63 16.88 -7.75
CA VAL A 242 -29.83 16.28 -9.08
C VAL A 242 -31.33 16.25 -9.42
N GLY A 243 -32.17 15.78 -8.50
CA GLY A 243 -33.63 15.72 -8.67
C GLY A 243 -34.29 17.08 -8.91
N GLU A 244 -33.81 18.13 -8.24
CA GLU A 244 -34.31 19.51 -8.38
C GLU A 244 -33.78 20.22 -9.63
N SER A 245 -32.57 19.90 -10.06
CA SER A 245 -31.91 20.55 -11.20
C SER A 245 -32.46 20.12 -12.57
N GLY A 246 -33.12 18.96 -12.63
CA GLY A 246 -33.55 18.34 -13.89
C GLY A 246 -32.39 17.79 -14.74
N LEU A 247 -31.17 17.72 -14.17
CA LEU A 247 -30.01 17.09 -14.79
C LEU A 247 -30.05 15.56 -14.60
N GLN A 248 -29.25 14.83 -15.38
CA GLN A 248 -29.33 13.37 -15.43
C GLN A 248 -28.71 12.69 -14.22
N ASP A 249 -27.58 13.19 -13.73
CA ASP A 249 -26.78 12.51 -12.72
C ASP A 249 -25.85 13.46 -11.95
N VAL A 250 -25.19 12.92 -10.92
CA VAL A 250 -24.25 13.68 -10.07
C VAL A 250 -23.05 14.20 -10.87
N GLY A 251 -22.56 13.45 -11.86
CA GLY A 251 -21.44 13.81 -12.74
C GLY A 251 -21.74 15.01 -13.63
N THR A 252 -22.98 15.13 -14.11
CA THR A 252 -23.43 16.27 -14.91
C THR A 252 -23.81 17.49 -14.07
N THR A 253 -24.10 17.29 -12.78
CA THR A 253 -24.51 18.35 -11.85
C THR A 253 -23.33 18.98 -11.12
N PHE A 254 -22.37 18.15 -10.68
CA PHE A 254 -21.21 18.56 -9.89
C PHE A 254 -19.94 18.36 -10.71
N CYS A 255 -19.26 19.46 -11.04
CA CYS A 255 -17.99 19.41 -11.77
C CYS A 255 -16.95 18.60 -10.97
N GLY A 256 -16.32 17.62 -11.63
CA GLY A 256 -15.33 16.74 -10.98
C GLY A 256 -15.93 15.65 -10.11
N ALA A 257 -17.25 15.41 -10.18
CA ALA A 257 -17.85 14.30 -9.45
C ALA A 257 -17.32 12.93 -9.91
N HIS A 258 -17.06 12.10 -8.90
CA HIS A 258 -16.63 10.72 -9.00
C HIS A 258 -17.29 9.93 -7.86
N ALA A 259 -17.23 8.60 -7.91
CA ALA A 259 -17.93 7.74 -6.95
C ALA A 259 -17.58 7.98 -5.47
N GLY A 260 -16.42 8.57 -5.18
CA GLY A 260 -15.97 8.89 -3.82
C GLY A 260 -16.06 10.38 -3.42
N LEU A 261 -16.89 11.19 -4.10
CA LEU A 261 -16.92 12.65 -3.90
C LEU A 261 -17.38 13.01 -2.49
N ALA A 262 -18.47 12.41 -2.01
CA ALA A 262 -19.01 12.70 -0.70
C ALA A 262 -18.02 12.35 0.43
N GLU A 263 -17.35 11.20 0.31
CA GLU A 263 -16.33 10.76 1.25
C GLU A 263 -15.08 11.65 1.21
N SER A 264 -14.68 12.11 0.02
CA SER A 264 -13.55 13.05 -0.11
C SER A 264 -13.86 14.39 0.56
N LEU A 265 -15.07 14.90 0.37
CA LEU A 265 -15.52 16.14 1.00
C LEU A 265 -15.62 15.99 2.53
N ALA A 266 -16.16 14.86 3.00
CA ALA A 266 -16.27 14.58 4.43
C ALA A 266 -14.88 14.52 5.10
N LEU A 267 -13.88 13.89 4.45
CA LEU A 267 -12.50 13.89 4.95
C LEU A 267 -11.89 15.30 5.00
N GLY A 268 -12.20 16.16 4.03
CA GLY A 268 -11.72 17.55 3.97
C GLY A 268 -12.24 18.44 5.10
N GLN A 269 -13.27 18.02 5.85
CA GLN A 269 -13.80 18.75 7.00
C GLN A 269 -13.23 18.25 8.34
N GLY A 270 -12.42 17.20 8.33
CA GLY A 270 -11.83 16.61 9.54
C GLY A 270 -10.62 17.41 10.07
N PRO A 271 -10.22 17.16 11.34
CA PRO A 271 -9.13 17.91 11.99
C PRO A 271 -7.77 17.80 11.27
N ALA A 272 -7.55 16.77 10.43
CA ALA A 272 -6.33 16.63 9.63
C ALA A 272 -6.24 17.65 8.47
N ALA A 273 -7.36 18.15 7.96
CA ALA A 273 -7.39 19.20 6.94
C ALA A 273 -7.11 20.59 7.54
N GLN A 274 -7.57 20.84 8.78
CA GLN A 274 -7.30 22.10 9.48
C GLN A 274 -5.82 22.27 9.86
N ALA A 275 -5.12 21.17 10.14
CA ALA A 275 -3.68 21.21 10.46
C ALA A 275 -2.78 21.54 9.25
N THR A 276 -3.27 21.38 8.02
CA THR A 276 -2.50 21.72 6.81
C THR A 276 -2.65 23.19 6.41
N GLU A 277 -3.72 23.87 6.83
CA GLU A 277 -3.90 25.31 6.60
C GLU A 277 -3.09 26.16 7.60
N GLU A 278 -2.87 25.70 8.83
CA GLU A 278 -2.09 26.45 9.84
C GLU A 278 -0.57 26.44 9.62
N GLU A 279 -0.03 25.53 8.78
CA GLU A 279 1.41 25.49 8.45
C GLU A 279 1.79 26.35 7.21
N GLU A 280 0.81 26.96 6.53
CA GLU A 280 1.04 27.84 5.37
C GLU A 280 0.86 29.36 5.67
N GLU A 281 0.58 29.75 6.93
CA GLU A 281 0.58 31.16 7.39
C GLU A 281 1.87 31.60 8.13
#